data_AF-A0A3N9P0L3-F1
#
_entry.id   AF-A0A3N9P0L3-F1
#
_cell.length_a   1.000
_cell.length_b   1.000
_cell.length_c   1.000
_cell.angle_alpha   90.00
_cell.angle_beta   90.00
_cell.angle_gamma   90.00
#
_symmetry.space_group_name_H-M   'P 1'
#
loop_
_entity.id
_entity.type
_entity.pdbx_description
1 polymer ?
#
loop_
_entity_poly.entity_id
_entity_poly.type
_entity_poly.pdbx_seq_one_letter_code
_entity_poly.pdbx_strand_id
1 'polypeptide(L)' 'GLACFPDHARDAALLKEAADRALYRAKEEGRNRVFVYAEESI' A
#
# COMPACT_ATOMS: atom_id res chain seq x y z
N GLY A 1 2.39 0.10 5.72
CA GLY A 1 1.58 0.42 4.54
C GLY A 1 0.17 -0.01 4.82
N LEU A 2 -0.80 0.72 4.30
CA LEU A 2 -2.23 0.45 4.50
C LEU A 2 -2.88 0.30 3.13
N ALA A 3 -3.70 -0.74 2.93
CA ALA A 3 -4.49 -0.91 1.72
C ALA A 3 -5.94 -1.28 2.07
N CYS A 4 -6.90 -0.78 1.29
CA CYS A 4 -8.33 -0.95 1.51
C CYS A 4 -8.95 -1.74 0.36
N PHE A 5 -9.74 -2.77 0.71
CA PHE A 5 -10.61 -3.44 -0.24
C PHE A 5 -11.96 -2.71 -0.29
N PRO A 6 -12.59 -2.54 -1.47
CA PRO A 6 -12.14 -2.99 -2.80
C PRO A 6 -11.32 -1.94 -3.56
N ASP A 7 -11.09 -0.76 -2.99
CA ASP A 7 -10.50 0.41 -3.66
C ASP A 7 -9.08 0.18 -4.19
N HIS A 8 -8.25 -0.60 -3.48
CA HIS A 8 -6.84 -0.81 -3.83
C HIS A 8 -6.56 -2.18 -4.43
N ALA A 9 -7.47 -3.13 -4.27
CA ALA A 9 -7.41 -4.46 -4.87
C ALA A 9 -8.73 -5.19 -4.62
N ARG A 10 -9.11 -6.05 -5.56
CA ARG A 10 -10.27 -6.95 -5.44
C ARG A 10 -9.90 -8.41 -5.13
N ASP A 11 -8.62 -8.67 -4.96
CA ASP A 11 -8.07 -9.98 -4.63
C ASP A 11 -7.22 -9.88 -3.35
N ALA A 12 -7.30 -10.88 -2.48
CA ALA A 12 -6.61 -10.88 -1.20
C ALA A 12 -5.08 -10.87 -1.35
N ALA A 13 -4.53 -11.55 -2.37
CA ALA A 13 -3.10 -11.52 -2.65
C ALA A 13 -2.67 -10.12 -3.11
N LEU A 14 -3.44 -9.51 -4.02
CA LEU A 14 -3.17 -8.16 -4.52
C LEU A 14 -3.31 -7.09 -3.42
N LEU A 15 -4.28 -7.24 -2.51
CA LEU A 15 -4.46 -6.32 -1.37
C LEU A 15 -3.27 -6.38 -0.42
N LYS A 16 -2.75 -7.59 -0.18
CA LYS A 16 -1.54 -7.79 0.63
C LYS A 16 -0.31 -7.17 -0.06
N GLU A 17 -0.13 -7.38 -1.36
CA GLU A 17 0.94 -6.73 -2.11
C GLU A 17 0.84 -5.20 -2.10
N ALA A 18 -0.37 -4.63 -2.19
CA ALA A 18 -0.58 -3.19 -2.07
C ALA A 18 -0.14 -2.65 -0.69
N ALA A 19 -0.51 -3.34 0.40
CA ALA A 19 -0.08 -2.98 1.75
C ALA A 19 1.45 -3.11 1.95
N ASP A 20 2.05 -4.17 1.41
CA ASP A 20 3.50 -4.41 1.44
C ASP A 20 4.26 -3.33 0.65
N ARG A 21 3.77 -2.93 -0.54
CA ARG A 21 4.34 -1.82 -1.32
C ARG A 21 4.29 -0.49 -0.57
N ALA A 22 3.15 -0.18 0.06
CA ALA A 22 3.03 1.01 0.89
C ALA A 22 3.94 0.95 2.14
N LEU A 23 4.20 -0.23 2.69
CA LEU A 23 5.15 -0.41 3.79
C LEU A 23 6.60 -0.21 3.33
N TYR A 24 6.93 -0.64 2.11
CA TYR A 24 8.25 -0.44 1.54
C TYR A 24 8.57 1.03 1.35
N ARG A 25 7.65 1.82 0.76
CA ARG A 25 7.80 3.29 0.65
C ARG A 25 8.04 3.95 2.01
N ALA A 26 7.34 3.50 3.06
CA ALA A 26 7.54 4.00 4.42
C ALA A 26 8.94 3.72 5.01
N LYS A 27 9.59 2.63 4.56
CA LYS A 27 10.96 2.29 4.97
C LYS A 27 11.99 3.16 4.29
N GLU A 28 11.77 3.51 3.02
CA GLU A 28 12.66 4.38 2.24
C GLU A 28 12.62 5.84 2.71
N GLU A 29 11.44 6.33 3.13
CA GLU A 29 11.26 7.73 3.53
C GLU A 29 11.57 8.03 5.01
N GLY A 30 12.28 7.14 5.70
CA GLY A 30 12.87 7.41 7.02
C GLY A 30 12.23 6.72 8.23
N ARG A 31 11.43 5.66 8.06
CA ARG A 31 10.75 4.88 9.13
C ARG A 31 9.84 5.78 10.03
N ASN A 32 8.96 5.20 10.85
CA ASN A 32 7.93 5.94 11.63
C ASN A 32 6.88 6.73 10.82
N ARG A 33 6.56 6.30 9.60
CA ARG A 33 5.48 6.90 8.80
C ARG A 33 4.48 5.83 8.33
N VAL A 34 3.21 6.22 8.23
CA VAL A 34 2.14 5.39 7.65
C VAL A 34 1.85 5.91 6.26
N PHE A 35 2.01 5.03 5.26
CA PHE A 35 1.61 5.31 3.89
C PHE A 35 0.39 4.48 3.55
N VAL A 36 -0.61 5.13 2.97
CA VAL A 36 -1.74 4.48 2.33
C VAL A 36 -1.33 4.19 0.89
N TYR A 37 -1.58 2.97 0.42
CA TYR A 37 -1.38 2.62 -0.98
C TYR A 37 -2.31 3.50 -1.83
N ALA A 38 -1.74 4.32 -2.71
CA ALA A 38 -2.48 5.01 -3.75
C ALA A 38 -2.19 4.28 -5.06
N GLU A 39 -3.22 3.74 -5.69
CA GLU A 39 -3.11 3.32 -7.10
C GLU A 39 -2.94 4.62 -7.89
N GLU A 40 -1.73 4.88 -8.41
CA GLU A 40 -1.49 5.99 -9.34
C GLU A 40 -2.36 5.71 -10.58
N SER A 41 -3.56 6.28 -10.58
CA SER A 41 -4.43 6.33 -11.75
C SER A 41 -3.81 7.33 -12.72
N ILE A 42 -3.21 6.80 -13.79
CA ILE A 42 -2.70 7.58 -14.93
C ILE A 42 -3.86 7.81 -15.90
#